data_AF-A0A929E2C2-F1
#
_entry.id   AF-A0A929E2C2-F1
#
_cell.length_a   1.000
_cell.length_b   1.000
_cell.length_c   1.000
_cell.angle_alpha   90.00
_cell.angle_beta   90.00
_cell.angle_gamma   90.00
#
_symmetry.space_group_name_H-M   'P 1'
#
loop_
_entity.id
_entity.type
_entity.pdbx_description
1 polymer ?
#
loop_
_entity_poly.entity_id
_entity_poly.type
_entity_poly.pdbx_seq_one_letter_code
_entity_poly.pdbx_strand_id
1 'polypeptide(L)'
;MDDLKQTLGYKYLQDTKFDPQSLRQQPRLEIYPTEPFKRYSDAQKVVLPTDWDRDAGLHEVLQGRRSNRRYGDTPLNLEELAILLWSSQGITGRAGSYFFRPAPSAGALYPIETYLAVNNVDTVDPGIYHFQVAEFCLEKLTSGYQGKKVAEAALGQNFLAEAGVVFIWSTILRRNFAKYGHRGLRYVLMDVGHICQNMLLAAEALDLGACPVAAFYDDELNRLLDLDGEEESVIYLASVGSRE
;
A
#
# COMPACT_ATOMS: atom_id res chain seq x y z
N MET A 1 10.64 -25.84 -22.45
CA MET A 1 9.65 -25.46 -21.42
C MET A 1 8.40 -24.95 -22.12
N ASP A 2 7.56 -25.89 -22.57
CA ASP A 2 6.29 -25.55 -23.23
C ASP A 2 5.15 -25.28 -22.22
N ASP A 3 5.32 -25.72 -20.98
CA ASP A 3 4.45 -25.50 -19.84
C ASP A 3 4.39 -24.02 -19.41
N LEU A 4 5.55 -23.36 -19.28
CA LEU A 4 5.61 -21.93 -18.91
C LEU A 4 4.81 -21.05 -19.88
N LYS A 5 4.83 -21.36 -21.17
CA LYS A 5 4.14 -20.59 -22.22
C LYS A 5 2.61 -20.67 -22.11
N GLN A 6 2.09 -21.68 -21.41
CA GLN A 6 0.65 -21.86 -21.23
C GLN A 6 0.10 -21.00 -20.08
N THR A 7 0.96 -20.54 -19.18
CA THR A 7 0.57 -19.74 -18.01
C THR A 7 0.00 -18.37 -18.40
N LEU A 8 -0.96 -17.88 -17.62
CA LEU A 8 -1.53 -16.53 -17.80
C LEU A 8 -0.46 -15.44 -17.66
N GLY A 9 0.44 -15.60 -16.70
CA GLY A 9 1.55 -14.67 -16.49
C GLY A 9 2.46 -14.54 -17.71
N TYR A 10 2.82 -15.67 -18.36
CA TYR A 10 3.61 -15.62 -19.58
C TYR A 10 2.87 -14.91 -20.71
N LYS A 11 1.60 -15.27 -20.96
CA LYS A 11 0.78 -14.66 -22.02
C LYS A 11 0.65 -13.16 -21.82
N TYR A 12 0.25 -12.74 -20.61
CA TYR A 12 0.21 -11.34 -20.22
C TYR A 12 1.55 -10.61 -20.47
N LEU A 13 2.68 -11.25 -20.12
CA LEU A 13 4.01 -10.68 -20.38
C LEU A 13 4.36 -10.58 -21.86
N GLN A 14 3.82 -11.44 -22.73
CA GLN A 14 3.99 -11.30 -24.19
C GLN A 14 3.08 -10.21 -24.74
N ASP A 15 1.79 -10.26 -24.39
CA ASP A 15 0.73 -9.43 -24.99
C ASP A 15 0.86 -7.95 -24.60
N THR A 16 1.54 -7.65 -23.49
CA THR A 16 1.74 -6.26 -23.04
C THR A 16 3.13 -5.71 -23.37
N LYS A 17 3.92 -6.32 -24.27
CA LYS A 17 5.22 -5.80 -24.72
C LYS A 17 5.06 -4.55 -25.60
N PHE A 18 6.10 -3.71 -25.60
CA PHE A 18 6.28 -2.76 -26.68
C PHE A 18 6.91 -3.45 -27.89
N ASP A 19 6.36 -3.18 -29.06
CA ASP A 19 6.90 -3.62 -30.35
C ASP A 19 7.12 -2.37 -31.22
N PRO A 20 8.35 -2.09 -31.68
CA PRO A 20 8.65 -0.93 -32.51
C PRO A 20 7.79 -0.81 -33.77
N GLN A 21 7.31 -1.93 -34.32
CA GLN A 21 6.52 -1.95 -35.56
C GLN A 21 5.05 -1.54 -35.31
N SER A 22 4.48 -1.92 -34.18
CA SER A 22 3.06 -1.71 -33.86
C SER A 22 2.80 -0.63 -32.80
N LEU A 23 3.83 -0.09 -32.13
CA LEU A 23 3.69 0.85 -31.01
C LEU A 23 2.77 2.04 -31.29
N ARG A 24 2.84 2.60 -32.51
CA ARG A 24 2.04 3.77 -32.91
C ARG A 24 0.65 3.41 -33.46
N GLN A 25 0.38 2.12 -33.66
CA GLN A 25 -0.83 1.60 -34.28
C GLN A 25 -1.79 0.97 -33.26
N GLN A 26 -1.35 0.78 -32.02
CA GLN A 26 -2.21 0.20 -30.98
C GLN A 26 -3.35 1.17 -30.64
N PRO A 27 -4.62 0.72 -30.70
CA PRO A 27 -5.75 1.54 -30.31
C PRO A 27 -5.66 1.88 -28.82
N ARG A 28 -6.01 3.12 -28.47
CA ARG A 28 -6.19 3.48 -27.07
C ARG A 28 -7.48 2.86 -26.56
N LEU A 29 -7.41 2.25 -25.38
CA LEU A 29 -8.61 1.81 -24.67
C LEU A 29 -9.39 3.03 -24.19
N GLU A 30 -10.71 3.00 -24.32
CA GLU A 30 -11.60 4.05 -23.84
C GLU A 30 -11.83 3.88 -22.34
N ILE A 31 -10.86 4.32 -21.54
CA ILE A 31 -10.93 4.30 -20.07
C ILE A 31 -10.68 5.72 -19.58
N TYR A 32 -11.65 6.30 -18.87
CA TYR A 32 -11.54 7.65 -18.32
C TYR A 32 -10.77 7.64 -17.00
N PRO A 33 -9.79 8.55 -16.83
CA PRO A 33 -9.07 8.68 -15.57
C PRO A 33 -10.00 9.15 -14.45
N THR A 34 -9.60 8.91 -13.21
CA THR A 34 -10.27 9.42 -12.01
C THR A 34 -9.32 10.30 -11.21
N GLU A 35 -9.85 10.93 -10.16
CA GLU A 35 -9.12 11.80 -9.26
C GLU A 35 -7.91 11.09 -8.62
N PRO A 36 -6.78 11.80 -8.42
CA PRO A 36 -5.55 11.24 -7.88
C PRO A 36 -5.59 10.97 -6.37
N PHE A 37 -6.65 11.39 -5.69
CA PHE A 37 -6.86 11.19 -4.25
C PHE A 37 -8.27 10.68 -3.99
N LYS A 38 -8.37 9.56 -3.27
CA LYS A 38 -9.62 9.10 -2.67
C LYS A 38 -9.84 9.83 -1.34
N ARG A 39 -11.10 10.05 -0.96
CA ARG A 39 -11.50 10.69 0.30
C ARG A 39 -12.78 10.08 0.82
N TYR A 40 -12.89 9.98 2.14
CA TYR A 40 -14.10 9.62 2.85
C TYR A 40 -14.55 10.83 3.67
N SER A 41 -15.33 11.72 3.04
CA SER A 41 -15.67 13.05 3.60
C SER A 41 -16.36 13.01 4.95
N ASP A 42 -17.15 11.97 5.21
CA ASP A 42 -17.95 11.83 6.43
C ASP A 42 -17.22 11.04 7.53
N ALA A 43 -16.01 10.56 7.25
CA ALA A 43 -15.22 9.79 8.21
C ALA A 43 -14.63 10.67 9.31
N GLN A 44 -14.57 10.14 10.53
CA GLN A 44 -13.81 10.76 11.61
C GLN A 44 -12.34 10.78 11.24
N LYS A 45 -11.69 11.94 11.41
CA LYS A 45 -10.29 12.14 11.05
C LYS A 45 -9.37 12.08 12.26
N VAL A 46 -8.19 11.47 12.08
CA VAL A 46 -7.05 11.57 12.98
C VAL A 46 -5.93 12.28 12.22
N VAL A 47 -5.55 13.47 12.68
CA VAL A 47 -4.47 14.25 12.07
C VAL A 47 -3.13 13.63 12.45
N LEU A 48 -2.25 13.46 11.47
CA LEU A 48 -0.91 12.91 11.71
C LEU A 48 0.08 14.06 11.98
N PRO A 49 0.99 13.92 12.96
CA PRO A 49 2.05 14.90 13.21
C PRO A 49 2.95 15.01 11.98
N THR A 50 3.47 16.19 11.67
CA THR A 50 4.37 16.42 10.51
C THR A 50 5.75 16.92 10.91
N ASP A 51 5.98 17.11 12.20
CA ASP A 51 7.23 17.60 12.77
C ASP A 51 7.81 16.48 13.63
N TRP A 52 8.88 15.86 13.12
CA TRP A 52 9.57 14.74 13.75
C TRP A 52 11.07 14.91 13.52
N ASP A 53 11.86 14.54 14.53
CA ASP A 53 13.32 14.57 14.47
C ASP A 53 13.85 13.13 14.58
N ARG A 54 13.79 12.42 13.46
CA ARG A 54 14.22 11.03 13.33
C ARG A 54 15.09 10.91 12.09
N ASP A 55 16.30 10.38 12.27
CA ASP A 55 17.22 10.09 11.18
C ASP A 55 17.89 8.73 11.42
N ALA A 56 18.20 8.04 10.33
CA ALA A 56 18.90 6.77 10.34
C ALA A 56 19.77 6.64 9.10
N GLY A 57 20.96 6.05 9.26
CA GLY A 57 21.89 5.85 8.15
C GLY A 57 21.32 4.88 7.11
N LEU A 58 21.09 5.33 5.88
CA LEU A 58 20.49 4.50 4.81
C LEU A 58 21.16 3.12 4.64
N HIS A 59 22.49 3.06 4.68
CA HIS A 59 23.24 1.81 4.52
C HIS A 59 23.02 0.84 5.68
N GLU A 60 22.94 1.37 6.90
CA GLU A 60 22.65 0.59 8.11
C GLU A 60 21.24 0.02 8.04
N VAL A 61 20.25 0.86 7.70
CA VAL A 61 18.85 0.45 7.52
C VAL A 61 18.73 -0.64 6.44
N LEU A 62 19.37 -0.46 5.29
CA LEU A 62 19.35 -1.47 4.22
C LEU A 62 19.97 -2.80 4.66
N GLN A 63 21.06 -2.75 5.42
CA GLN A 63 21.75 -3.94 5.93
C GLN A 63 20.94 -4.65 7.03
N GLY A 64 20.31 -3.87 7.92
CA GLY A 64 19.54 -4.32 9.07
C GLY A 64 18.19 -4.91 8.71
N ARG A 65 17.51 -4.37 7.68
CA ARG A 65 16.13 -4.73 7.32
C ARG A 65 15.91 -6.23 7.26
N ARG A 66 15.05 -6.76 8.15
CA ARG A 66 14.59 -8.16 8.17
C ARG A 66 13.07 -8.24 8.21
N SER A 67 12.52 -9.40 7.85
CA SER A 67 11.08 -9.64 7.92
C SER A 67 10.77 -10.28 9.28
N ASN A 68 10.11 -9.53 10.15
CA ASN A 68 9.79 -9.93 11.51
C ASN A 68 8.31 -10.27 11.61
N ARG A 69 8.00 -11.46 12.13
CA ARG A 69 6.63 -11.99 12.31
C ARG A 69 6.31 -12.27 13.78
N ARG A 70 7.04 -11.60 14.68
CA ARG A 70 6.85 -11.63 16.12
C ARG A 70 6.90 -10.18 16.56
N TYR A 71 5.92 -9.79 17.36
CA TYR A 71 5.73 -8.43 17.82
C TYR A 71 5.58 -8.42 19.33
N GLY A 72 6.12 -7.40 19.97
CA GLY A 72 5.87 -7.14 21.38
C GLY A 72 4.50 -6.51 21.61
N ASP A 73 4.12 -6.36 22.87
CA ASP A 73 2.86 -5.74 23.28
C ASP A 73 2.92 -4.19 23.32
N THR A 74 4.08 -3.60 23.06
CA THR A 74 4.26 -2.15 23.11
C THR A 74 3.52 -1.51 21.94
N PRO A 75 2.60 -0.56 22.19
CA PRO A 75 1.92 0.16 21.12
C PRO A 75 2.91 0.96 20.29
N LEU A 76 2.64 1.07 18.98
CA LEU A 76 3.29 2.10 18.17
C LEU A 76 2.78 3.46 18.63
N ASN A 77 3.63 4.48 18.63
CA ASN A 77 3.14 5.85 18.83
C ASN A 77 2.66 6.48 17.50
N LEU A 78 1.95 7.60 17.62
CA LEU A 78 1.37 8.29 16.45
C LEU A 78 2.45 8.87 15.51
N GLU A 79 3.61 9.26 16.05
CA GLU A 79 4.76 9.76 15.26
C GLU A 79 5.34 8.65 14.38
N GLU A 80 5.56 7.45 14.95
CA GLU A 80 6.02 6.27 14.20
C GLU A 80 5.08 5.94 13.05
N LEU A 81 3.76 5.90 13.32
CA LEU A 81 2.77 5.65 12.28
C LEU A 81 2.78 6.73 11.20
N ALA A 82 2.92 8.00 11.58
CA ALA A 82 3.01 9.12 10.64
C ALA A 82 4.26 9.01 9.75
N ILE A 83 5.42 8.65 10.31
CA ILE A 83 6.67 8.46 9.55
C ILE A 83 6.54 7.28 8.57
N LEU A 84 5.92 6.16 8.98
CA LEU A 84 5.67 5.01 8.09
C LEU A 84 4.76 5.41 6.91
N LEU A 85 3.70 6.15 7.17
CA LEU A 85 2.75 6.62 6.16
C LEU A 85 3.39 7.66 5.22
N TRP A 86 4.12 8.62 5.77
CA TRP A 86 4.83 9.60 4.99
C TRP A 86 5.89 8.96 4.10
N SER A 87 6.71 8.06 4.65
CA SER A 87 7.77 7.38 3.90
C SER A 87 7.23 6.52 2.77
N SER A 88 6.05 5.91 2.97
CA SER A 88 5.39 5.09 1.95
C SER A 88 4.78 5.95 0.84
N GLN A 89 3.96 6.96 1.19
CA GLN A 89 3.02 7.62 0.28
C GLN A 89 2.81 9.12 0.52
N GLY A 90 3.51 9.74 1.47
CA GLY A 90 3.40 11.18 1.78
C GLY A 90 3.78 12.08 0.61
N ILE A 91 3.53 13.39 0.73
CA ILE A 91 3.89 14.38 -0.31
C ILE A 91 5.28 14.95 -0.03
N THR A 92 6.20 14.83 -1.00
CA THR A 92 7.58 15.36 -0.92
C THR A 92 7.81 16.60 -1.78
N GLY A 93 6.90 16.90 -2.69
CA GLY A 93 7.04 18.06 -3.57
C GLY A 93 5.84 18.26 -4.47
N ARG A 94 5.81 19.40 -5.15
CA ARG A 94 4.75 19.77 -6.10
C ARG A 94 5.35 20.35 -7.37
N ALA A 95 4.80 19.96 -8.52
CA ALA A 95 5.13 20.55 -9.82
C ALA A 95 3.87 20.64 -10.68
N GLY A 96 3.33 21.85 -10.85
CA GLY A 96 2.04 22.04 -11.52
C GLY A 96 0.93 21.28 -10.78
N SER A 97 0.22 20.41 -11.49
CA SER A 97 -0.82 19.54 -10.92
C SER A 97 -0.29 18.26 -10.27
N TYR A 98 1.02 18.00 -10.32
CA TYR A 98 1.61 16.78 -9.78
C TYR A 98 2.03 16.95 -8.32
N PHE A 99 1.74 15.92 -7.52
CA PHE A 99 2.20 15.76 -6.14
C PHE A 99 3.19 14.61 -6.10
N PHE A 100 4.45 14.91 -5.84
CA PHE A 100 5.48 13.89 -5.73
C PHE A 100 5.39 13.16 -4.40
N ARG A 101 5.68 11.87 -4.40
CA ARG A 101 5.72 10.97 -3.25
C ARG A 101 7.11 10.34 -3.12
N PRO A 102 7.52 9.82 -1.95
CA PRO A 102 8.81 9.14 -1.83
C PRO A 102 8.90 7.92 -2.74
N ALA A 103 7.79 7.17 -2.89
CA ALA A 103 7.70 6.10 -3.85
C ALA A 103 7.46 6.65 -5.27
N PRO A 104 8.23 6.24 -6.28
CA PRO A 104 7.92 6.57 -7.67
C PRO A 104 6.63 5.87 -8.10
N SER A 105 5.94 6.48 -9.07
CA SER A 105 4.77 5.90 -9.72
C SER A 105 4.80 6.15 -11.22
N ALA A 106 4.47 5.14 -12.02
CA ALA A 106 4.47 5.26 -13.47
C ALA A 106 3.57 6.42 -13.93
N GLY A 107 4.18 7.45 -14.51
CA GLY A 107 3.46 8.60 -15.03
C GLY A 107 2.87 9.53 -13.97
N ALA A 108 3.29 9.39 -12.70
CA ALA A 108 2.76 10.14 -11.56
C ALA A 108 1.23 9.99 -11.42
N LEU A 109 0.72 8.77 -11.65
CA LEU A 109 -0.72 8.47 -11.62
C LEU A 109 -1.20 7.96 -10.25
N TYR A 110 -0.28 7.43 -9.43
CA TYR A 110 -0.52 7.03 -8.04
C TYR A 110 -1.77 6.14 -7.87
N PRO A 111 -1.78 4.94 -8.47
CA PRO A 111 -2.95 4.05 -8.44
C PRO A 111 -3.20 3.43 -7.06
N ILE A 112 -2.21 3.44 -6.17
CA ILE A 112 -2.25 2.72 -4.90
C ILE A 112 -2.89 3.56 -3.81
N GLU A 113 -3.94 3.03 -3.19
CA GLU A 113 -4.51 3.54 -1.93
C GLU A 113 -3.95 2.76 -0.74
N THR A 114 -3.90 3.39 0.43
CA THR A 114 -3.35 2.79 1.66
C THR A 114 -4.43 2.75 2.72
N TYR A 115 -4.80 1.55 3.14
CA TYR A 115 -5.67 1.29 4.27
C TYR A 115 -4.84 0.70 5.42
N LEU A 116 -5.32 0.87 6.64
CA LEU A 116 -4.70 0.34 7.84
C LEU A 116 -5.73 -0.45 8.62
N ALA A 117 -5.39 -1.67 9.03
CA ALA A 117 -6.01 -2.30 10.18
C ALA A 117 -5.17 -1.96 11.42
N VAL A 118 -5.64 -1.01 12.21
CA VAL A 118 -5.00 -0.58 13.46
C VAL A 118 -5.43 -1.52 14.58
N ASN A 119 -4.45 -2.14 15.24
CA ASN A 119 -4.66 -3.07 16.35
C ASN A 119 -4.17 -2.47 17.68
N ASN A 120 -2.97 -1.88 17.70
CA ASN A 120 -2.30 -1.36 18.89
C ASN A 120 -1.41 -0.15 18.55
N VAL A 121 -2.01 1.04 18.48
CA VAL A 121 -1.34 2.31 18.24
C VAL A 121 -1.85 3.33 19.27
N ASP A 122 -0.94 4.00 19.97
CA ASP A 122 -1.29 5.00 20.96
C ASP A 122 -2.12 6.13 20.32
N THR A 123 -3.16 6.55 21.03
CA THR A 123 -4.09 7.63 20.64
C THR A 123 -4.93 7.35 19.37
N VAL A 124 -4.83 6.15 18.78
CA VAL A 124 -5.64 5.73 17.63
C VAL A 124 -6.42 4.46 18.00
N ASP A 125 -7.74 4.58 18.10
CA ASP A 125 -8.58 3.42 18.43
C ASP A 125 -8.40 2.29 17.41
N PRO A 126 -8.51 1.01 17.82
CA PRO A 126 -8.54 -0.10 16.89
C PRO A 126 -9.65 0.04 15.85
N GLY A 127 -9.35 -0.29 14.59
CA GLY A 127 -10.28 -0.08 13.48
C GLY A 127 -9.63 -0.21 12.09
N ILE A 128 -10.46 0.01 11.06
CA ILE A 128 -9.99 0.21 9.69
C ILE A 128 -9.94 1.69 9.39
N TYR A 129 -8.82 2.13 8.82
CA TYR A 129 -8.58 3.50 8.41
C TYR A 129 -8.13 3.58 6.97
N HIS A 130 -8.48 4.66 6.28
CA HIS A 130 -7.91 5.06 4.99
C HIS A 130 -6.93 6.20 5.19
N PHE A 131 -5.77 6.15 4.54
CA PHE A 131 -4.79 7.24 4.58
C PHE A 131 -5.08 8.29 3.51
N GLN A 132 -5.58 9.44 3.94
CA GLN A 132 -5.83 10.58 3.07
C GLN A 132 -4.52 11.37 2.89
N VAL A 133 -3.86 11.15 1.74
CA VAL A 133 -2.53 11.68 1.42
C VAL A 133 -2.47 13.21 1.36
N ALA A 134 -3.49 13.86 0.78
CA ALA A 134 -3.50 15.30 0.53
C ALA A 134 -3.66 16.14 1.81
N GLU A 135 -4.40 15.62 2.79
CA GLU A 135 -4.60 16.24 4.10
C GLU A 135 -3.68 15.66 5.19
N PHE A 136 -2.92 14.61 4.84
CA PHE A 136 -2.03 13.89 5.75
C PHE A 136 -2.75 13.48 7.05
N CYS A 137 -3.84 12.73 6.90
CA CYS A 137 -4.66 12.25 8.01
C CYS A 137 -5.19 10.85 7.76
N LEU A 138 -5.63 10.18 8.83
CA LEU A 138 -6.37 8.93 8.76
C LEU A 138 -7.87 9.21 8.79
N GLU A 139 -8.61 8.55 7.91
CA GLU A 139 -10.08 8.55 7.85
C GLU A 139 -10.60 7.22 8.41
N LYS A 140 -11.27 7.25 9.56
CA LYS A 140 -11.79 6.04 10.23
C LYS A 140 -13.01 5.50 9.48
N LEU A 141 -12.91 4.29 8.96
CA LEU A 141 -13.96 3.62 8.20
C LEU A 141 -14.77 2.66 9.08
N THR A 142 -14.07 1.86 9.88
CA THR A 142 -14.67 0.84 10.74
C THR A 142 -14.09 0.93 12.14
N SER A 143 -14.94 0.93 13.15
CA SER A 143 -14.50 0.91 14.56
C SER A 143 -14.32 -0.52 15.08
N GLY A 144 -13.42 -0.68 16.04
CA GLY A 144 -13.19 -1.93 16.75
C GLY A 144 -12.12 -2.81 16.10
N TYR A 145 -11.53 -3.68 16.90
CA TYR A 145 -10.43 -4.54 16.50
C TYR A 145 -10.79 -5.47 15.31
N GLN A 146 -10.00 -5.42 14.24
CA GLN A 146 -10.19 -6.24 13.04
C GLN A 146 -9.04 -7.22 12.77
N GLY A 147 -7.96 -7.22 13.57
CA GLY A 147 -6.76 -8.01 13.31
C GLY A 147 -7.01 -9.49 13.06
N LYS A 148 -7.96 -10.10 13.79
CA LYS A 148 -8.36 -11.50 13.56
C LYS A 148 -8.97 -11.74 12.16
N LYS A 149 -9.86 -10.85 11.70
CA LYS A 149 -10.47 -10.96 10.36
C LYS A 149 -9.42 -10.78 9.27
N VAL A 150 -8.47 -9.87 9.46
CA VAL A 150 -7.34 -9.68 8.54
C VAL A 150 -6.47 -10.93 8.47
N ALA A 151 -6.14 -11.54 9.61
CA ALA A 151 -5.37 -12.79 9.67
C ALA A 151 -6.11 -13.96 8.99
N GLU A 152 -7.42 -14.10 9.23
CA GLU A 152 -8.26 -15.11 8.58
C GLU A 152 -8.30 -14.93 7.06
N ALA A 153 -8.48 -13.69 6.59
CA ALA A 153 -8.43 -13.36 5.16
C ALA A 153 -7.03 -13.60 4.56
N ALA A 154 -5.97 -13.53 5.37
CA ALA A 154 -4.59 -13.78 4.98
C ALA A 154 -4.13 -15.23 5.24
N LEU A 155 -4.98 -16.22 4.94
CA LEU A 155 -4.68 -17.66 5.09
C LEU A 155 -4.33 -18.10 6.52
N GLY A 156 -4.89 -17.44 7.54
CA GLY A 156 -4.65 -17.77 8.95
C GLY A 156 -3.27 -17.34 9.47
N GLN A 157 -2.64 -16.33 8.85
CA GLN A 157 -1.36 -15.79 9.29
C GLN A 157 -1.52 -14.94 10.57
N ASN A 158 -1.56 -15.60 11.72
CA ASN A 158 -1.90 -15.00 13.02
C ASN A 158 -1.02 -13.82 13.46
N PHE A 159 0.25 -13.73 13.01
CA PHE A 159 1.10 -12.58 13.34
C PHE A 159 0.53 -11.24 12.85
N LEU A 160 -0.38 -11.24 11.87
CA LEU A 160 -1.11 -10.04 11.43
C LEU A 160 -2.10 -9.53 12.50
N ALA A 161 -2.65 -10.43 13.30
CA ALA A 161 -3.54 -10.10 14.41
C ALA A 161 -2.77 -9.55 15.62
N GLU A 162 -1.50 -9.93 15.76
CA GLU A 162 -0.57 -9.52 16.82
C GLU A 162 0.20 -8.23 16.46
N ALA A 163 0.30 -7.89 15.18
CA ALA A 163 0.94 -6.66 14.72
C ALA A 163 0.24 -5.42 15.31
N GLY A 164 0.99 -4.35 15.59
CA GLY A 164 0.40 -3.08 16.01
C GLY A 164 -0.47 -2.45 14.92
N VAL A 165 -0.06 -2.60 13.65
CA VAL A 165 -0.84 -2.18 12.49
C VAL A 165 -0.55 -3.07 11.28
N VAL A 166 -1.57 -3.31 10.45
CA VAL A 166 -1.40 -3.93 9.13
C VAL A 166 -1.72 -2.91 8.05
N PHE A 167 -0.73 -2.61 7.21
CA PHE A 167 -0.90 -1.87 5.97
C PHE A 167 -1.55 -2.77 4.93
N ILE A 168 -2.60 -2.26 4.29
CA ILE A 168 -3.37 -2.94 3.26
C ILE A 168 -3.42 -2.02 2.05
N TRP A 169 -2.75 -2.42 0.97
CA TRP A 169 -2.67 -1.65 -0.26
C TRP A 169 -3.63 -2.20 -1.29
N SER A 170 -4.50 -1.32 -1.78
CA SER A 170 -5.35 -1.58 -2.94
C SER A 170 -4.85 -0.79 -4.15
N THR A 171 -5.38 -1.11 -5.32
CA THR A 171 -5.16 -0.34 -6.55
C THR A 171 -6.48 0.08 -7.15
N ILE A 172 -6.61 1.37 -7.48
CA ILE A 172 -7.68 1.87 -8.34
C ILE A 172 -7.23 1.70 -9.80
N LEU A 173 -7.72 0.65 -10.46
CA LEU A 173 -7.19 0.18 -11.75
C LEU A 173 -7.25 1.25 -12.84
N ARG A 174 -8.33 2.05 -12.89
CA ARG A 174 -8.49 3.05 -13.96
C ARG A 174 -7.44 4.14 -13.94
N ARG A 175 -6.85 4.46 -12.78
CA ARG A 175 -5.79 5.48 -12.69
C ARG A 175 -4.63 5.15 -13.62
N ASN A 176 -4.19 3.89 -13.65
CA ASN A 176 -3.12 3.45 -14.56
C ASN A 176 -3.64 3.00 -15.93
N PHE A 177 -4.79 2.34 -15.99
CA PHE A 177 -5.28 1.72 -17.23
C PHE A 177 -5.74 2.77 -18.24
N ALA A 178 -6.23 3.93 -17.79
CA ALA A 178 -6.55 5.06 -18.66
C ALA A 178 -5.37 5.52 -19.53
N LYS A 179 -4.14 5.45 -19.00
CA LYS A 179 -2.94 5.86 -19.73
C LYS A 179 -2.20 4.70 -20.39
N TYR A 180 -2.12 3.55 -19.72
CA TYR A 180 -1.23 2.45 -20.09
C TYR A 180 -1.96 1.18 -20.57
N GLY A 181 -3.30 1.21 -20.60
CA GLY A 181 -4.12 0.04 -20.91
C GLY A 181 -3.73 -1.18 -20.09
N HIS A 182 -3.68 -2.35 -20.73
CA HIS A 182 -3.30 -3.61 -20.09
C HIS A 182 -1.91 -3.58 -19.45
N ARG A 183 -0.97 -2.80 -20.00
CA ARG A 183 0.39 -2.69 -19.44
C ARG A 183 0.38 -1.95 -18.09
N GLY A 184 -0.69 -1.21 -17.78
CA GLY A 184 -0.91 -0.55 -16.50
C GLY A 184 -0.76 -1.46 -15.29
N LEU A 185 -1.16 -2.73 -15.40
CA LEU A 185 -1.04 -3.70 -14.32
C LEU A 185 0.44 -3.99 -13.96
N ARG A 186 1.37 -3.96 -14.94
CA ARG A 186 2.81 -4.10 -14.62
C ARG A 186 3.28 -2.98 -13.71
N TYR A 187 2.81 -1.77 -13.99
CA TYR A 187 3.18 -0.57 -13.26
C TYR A 187 2.58 -0.54 -11.86
N VAL A 188 1.30 -0.93 -11.72
CA VAL A 188 0.66 -1.07 -10.40
C VAL A 188 1.48 -1.99 -9.47
N LEU A 189 1.92 -3.16 -9.98
CA LEU A 189 2.72 -4.11 -9.19
C LEU A 189 4.10 -3.58 -8.82
N MET A 190 4.75 -2.77 -9.68
CA MET A 190 6.01 -2.11 -9.36
C MET A 190 5.81 -1.00 -8.33
N ASP A 191 4.78 -0.17 -8.50
CA ASP A 191 4.45 0.94 -7.62
C ASP A 191 4.22 0.44 -6.18
N VAL A 192 3.40 -0.60 -5.98
CA VAL A 192 3.14 -1.15 -4.63
C VAL A 192 4.39 -1.77 -4.00
N GLY A 193 5.28 -2.34 -4.81
CA GLY A 193 6.57 -2.86 -4.35
C GLY A 193 7.48 -1.74 -3.83
N HIS A 194 7.55 -0.61 -4.51
CA HIS A 194 8.28 0.57 -4.06
C HIS A 194 7.71 1.14 -2.74
N ILE A 195 6.39 1.26 -2.67
CA ILE A 195 5.68 1.76 -1.49
C ILE A 195 5.96 0.87 -0.27
N CYS A 196 5.79 -0.44 -0.43
CA CYS A 196 6.06 -1.40 0.64
C CYS A 196 7.52 -1.35 1.08
N GLN A 197 8.47 -1.31 0.14
CA GLN A 197 9.89 -1.25 0.48
C GLN A 197 10.23 0.02 1.27
N ASN A 198 9.68 1.18 0.91
CA ASN A 198 9.89 2.40 1.70
C ASN A 198 9.34 2.26 3.12
N MET A 199 8.15 1.67 3.28
CA MET A 199 7.58 1.38 4.60
C MET A 199 8.50 0.47 5.41
N LEU A 200 9.02 -0.61 4.81
CA LEU A 200 9.94 -1.54 5.49
C LEU A 200 11.24 -0.87 5.94
N LEU A 201 11.78 0.05 5.14
CA LEU A 201 12.98 0.81 5.52
C LEU A 201 12.68 1.82 6.62
N ALA A 202 11.53 2.48 6.58
CA ALA A 202 11.08 3.36 7.66
C ALA A 202 10.85 2.59 8.97
N ALA A 203 10.24 1.40 8.90
CA ALA A 203 10.07 0.53 10.06
C ALA A 203 11.42 0.14 10.67
N GLU A 204 12.39 -0.25 9.85
CA GLU A 204 13.74 -0.57 10.32
C GLU A 204 14.44 0.65 10.95
N ALA A 205 14.31 1.84 10.35
CA ALA A 205 14.85 3.09 10.89
C ALA A 205 14.24 3.49 12.25
N LEU A 206 13.00 3.06 12.51
CA LEU A 206 12.26 3.27 13.76
C LEU A 206 12.46 2.13 14.78
N ASP A 207 13.34 1.17 14.50
CA ASP A 207 13.52 -0.05 15.30
C ASP A 207 12.23 -0.89 15.48
N LEU A 208 11.34 -0.86 14.48
CA LEU A 208 10.12 -1.64 14.44
C LEU A 208 10.33 -2.95 13.65
N GLY A 209 9.56 -3.97 14.00
CA GLY A 209 9.47 -5.18 13.20
C GLY A 209 8.44 -5.01 12.09
N ALA A 210 8.73 -5.47 10.87
CA ALA A 210 7.77 -5.45 9.78
C ALA A 210 7.84 -6.71 8.90
N CYS A 211 6.74 -7.10 8.27
CA CYS A 211 6.72 -8.22 7.32
C CYS A 211 5.75 -7.97 6.15
N PRO A 212 6.23 -8.03 4.89
CA PRO A 212 5.34 -8.06 3.74
C PRO A 212 4.58 -9.39 3.64
N VAL A 213 3.35 -9.33 3.17
CA VAL A 213 2.47 -10.49 2.98
C VAL A 213 1.69 -10.33 1.66
N ALA A 214 1.83 -11.31 0.77
CA ALA A 214 1.14 -11.36 -0.52
C ALA A 214 0.19 -12.56 -0.65
N ALA A 215 -0.01 -13.31 0.44
CA ALA A 215 -0.85 -14.51 0.45
C ALA A 215 -2.11 -14.22 1.26
N PHE A 216 -3.21 -13.99 0.55
CA PHE A 216 -4.53 -13.69 1.11
C PHE A 216 -5.64 -14.06 0.12
N TYR A 217 -6.88 -14.11 0.60
CA TYR A 217 -8.07 -14.21 -0.22
C TYR A 217 -8.51 -12.79 -0.63
N ASP A 218 -8.31 -12.44 -1.90
CA ASP A 218 -8.58 -11.09 -2.44
C ASP A 218 -10.00 -10.61 -2.09
N ASP A 219 -11.01 -11.44 -2.36
CA ASP A 219 -12.42 -11.11 -2.12
C ASP A 219 -12.77 -10.90 -0.64
N GLU A 220 -12.08 -11.58 0.28
CA GLU A 220 -12.31 -11.43 1.71
C GLU A 220 -11.78 -10.10 2.22
N LEU A 221 -10.60 -9.67 1.74
CA LEU A 221 -10.05 -8.35 2.08
C LEU A 221 -10.81 -7.22 1.38
N ASN A 222 -11.22 -7.40 0.12
CA ASN A 222 -12.08 -6.44 -0.58
C ASN A 222 -13.38 -6.23 0.20
N ARG A 223 -14.04 -7.30 0.63
CA ARG A 223 -15.27 -7.21 1.45
C ARG A 223 -15.03 -6.56 2.80
N LEU A 224 -13.89 -6.82 3.45
CA LEU A 224 -13.54 -6.19 4.72
C LEU A 224 -13.38 -4.67 4.60
N LEU A 225 -12.90 -4.19 3.45
CA LEU A 225 -12.67 -2.78 3.15
C LEU A 225 -13.83 -2.10 2.39
N ASP A 226 -14.91 -2.83 2.11
CA ASP A 226 -16.03 -2.38 1.27
C ASP A 226 -15.58 -1.94 -0.14
N LEU A 227 -14.73 -2.75 -0.77
CA LEU A 227 -14.23 -2.58 -2.14
C LEU A 227 -14.93 -3.56 -3.09
N ASP A 228 -15.11 -3.14 -4.34
CA ASP A 228 -15.84 -3.91 -5.36
C ASP A 228 -15.01 -5.04 -5.99
N GLY A 229 -13.67 -5.00 -5.89
CA GLY A 229 -12.77 -5.95 -6.55
C GLY A 229 -12.70 -5.77 -8.07
N GLU A 230 -13.40 -4.78 -8.64
CA GLU A 230 -13.48 -4.50 -10.07
C GLU A 230 -12.78 -3.18 -10.42
N GLU A 231 -13.16 -2.09 -9.76
CA GLU A 231 -12.51 -0.78 -9.88
C GLU A 231 -11.32 -0.69 -8.94
N GLU A 232 -11.50 -1.15 -7.71
CA GLU A 232 -10.52 -1.13 -6.65
C GLU A 232 -10.39 -2.50 -5.99
N SER A 233 -9.16 -3.02 -5.95
CA SER A 233 -8.89 -4.34 -5.37
C SER A 233 -7.61 -4.33 -4.55
N VAL A 234 -7.60 -5.05 -3.43
CA VAL A 234 -6.42 -5.28 -2.59
C VAL A 234 -5.38 -6.10 -3.35
N ILE A 235 -4.12 -5.68 -3.28
CA ILE A 235 -3.02 -6.34 -4.00
C ILE A 235 -1.83 -6.69 -3.11
N TYR A 236 -1.71 -6.08 -1.93
CA TYR A 236 -0.57 -6.34 -1.05
C TYR A 236 -0.84 -5.95 0.41
N LEU A 237 -0.19 -6.63 1.34
CA LEU A 237 -0.23 -6.32 2.76
C LEU A 237 1.19 -6.17 3.32
N ALA A 238 1.30 -5.49 4.45
CA ALA A 238 2.44 -5.65 5.34
C ALA A 238 2.07 -5.34 6.79
N SER A 239 2.55 -6.15 7.73
CA SER A 239 2.42 -5.87 9.15
C SER A 239 3.58 -5.05 9.69
N VAL A 240 3.31 -4.24 10.71
CA VAL A 240 4.30 -3.52 11.52
C VAL A 240 3.92 -3.64 13.00
N GLY A 241 4.91 -3.86 13.86
CA GLY A 241 4.74 -3.95 15.31
C GLY A 241 6.05 -3.64 16.04
N SER A 242 5.99 -3.46 17.36
CA SER A 242 7.21 -3.31 18.17
C SER A 242 8.06 -4.57 18.06
N ARG A 243 9.39 -4.44 18.19
CA ARG A 243 10.27 -5.61 18.36
C ARG A 243 10.06 -6.23 19.74
N GLU A 244 10.40 -7.51 19.82
CA GLU A 244 10.54 -8.27 21.08
C GLU A 244 11.90 -8.01 21.70
#